data_AF-K2C2V0-F1
#
_entry.id   AF-K2C2V0-F1
#
_cell.length_a   1.000
_cell.length_b   1.000
_cell.length_c   1.000
_cell.angle_alpha   90.00
_cell.angle_beta   90.00
_cell.angle_gamma   90.00
#
_symmetry.space_group_name_H-M   'P 1'
#
loop_
_entity.id
_entity.type
_entity.pdbx_description
1 polymer ?
#
loop_
_entity_poly.entity_id
_entity_poly.type
_entity_poly.pdbx_seq_one_letter_code
_entity_poly.pdbx_strand_id
1 'polypeptide(L)'
;MLLINPLLILDIGFQLSFAATAGLLYIEPGMQELQGSVLCKKPKNSLQRTDPCNGIQMILANYLYPTLAATIATLPIILWHFGRVSWISPLVNVLVLPIVPLIMGMCALTLIGGQVVAWLTYPLLAYMVWVIKLWG
;
A
#
# COMPACT_ATOMS: atom_id res chain seq x y z
N MET A 1 14.95 -3.25 12.65
CA MET A 1 13.76 -3.04 13.50
C MET A 1 13.74 -4.03 14.66
N LEU A 2 13.58 -5.34 14.43
CA LEU A 2 13.58 -6.36 15.51
C LEU A 2 14.87 -6.46 16.33
N LEU A 3 16.03 -6.25 15.71
CA LEU A 3 17.33 -6.22 16.41
C LEU A 3 17.46 -5.06 17.42
N ILE A 4 16.67 -4.00 17.24
CA ILE A 4 16.72 -2.79 18.10
C ILE A 4 15.63 -2.88 19.17
N ASN A 5 14.44 -3.41 18.83
CA ASN A 5 13.37 -3.62 19.79
C ASN A 5 12.63 -4.95 19.52
N PRO A 6 12.80 -5.97 20.38
CA PRO A 6 12.16 -7.27 20.19
C PRO A 6 10.66 -7.25 20.50
N LEU A 7 10.13 -6.24 21.20
CA LEU A 7 8.69 -6.13 21.46
C LEU A 7 7.87 -5.81 20.20
N LEU A 8 8.50 -5.36 19.11
CA LEU A 8 7.83 -5.06 17.83
C LEU A 8 7.13 -6.27 17.20
N ILE A 9 7.42 -7.51 17.64
CA ILE A 9 6.71 -8.72 17.18
C ILE A 9 5.21 -8.66 17.54
N LEU A 10 4.87 -7.99 18.63
CA LEU A 10 3.48 -7.84 19.09
C LEU A 10 2.76 -6.65 18.45
N ASP A 11 3.49 -5.76 17.77
CA ASP A 11 2.89 -4.61 17.11
C ASP A 11 2.16 -5.01 15.83
N ILE A 12 0.89 -4.63 15.74
CA ILE A 12 0.03 -4.90 14.59
C ILE A 12 0.62 -4.30 13.31
N GLY A 13 1.21 -3.11 13.39
CA GLY A 13 1.82 -2.45 12.23
C GLY A 13 3.01 -3.23 11.67
N PHE A 14 3.83 -3.81 12.54
CA PHE A 14 4.93 -4.67 12.13
C PHE A 14 4.41 -5.97 11.49
N GLN A 15 3.40 -6.60 12.10
CA GLN A 15 2.76 -7.81 11.57
C GLN A 15 2.18 -7.58 10.17
N LEU A 16 1.46 -6.48 9.96
CA LEU A 16 0.89 -6.11 8.66
C LEU A 16 1.97 -5.85 7.61
N SER A 17 2.99 -5.06 7.93
CA SER A 17 4.06 -4.75 6.98
C SER A 17 4.87 -6.00 6.63
N PHE A 18 5.20 -6.84 7.62
CA PHE A 18 5.92 -8.09 7.40
C PHE A 18 5.11 -9.07 6.53
N ALA A 19 3.81 -9.22 6.82
CA ALA A 19 2.93 -10.06 6.02
C ALA A 19 2.78 -9.54 4.58
N ALA A 20 2.66 -8.23 4.37
CA ALA A 20 2.62 -7.64 3.03
C ALA A 20 3.90 -7.95 2.24
N THR A 21 5.08 -7.77 2.86
CA THR A 21 6.36 -8.08 2.22
C THR A 21 6.53 -9.58 1.96
N ALA A 22 6.12 -10.44 2.88
CA ALA A 22 6.11 -11.89 2.67
C ALA A 22 5.16 -12.30 1.54
N GLY A 23 3.97 -11.68 1.48
CA GLY A 23 3.00 -11.87 0.39
C GLY A 23 3.59 -11.49 -0.97
N LEU A 24 4.25 -10.35 -1.08
CA LEU A 24 4.97 -9.95 -2.28
C LEU A 24 6.05 -10.98 -2.67
N LEU A 25 6.85 -11.45 -1.71
CA LEU A 25 7.98 -12.33 -2.04
C LEU A 25 7.56 -13.77 -2.40
N TYR A 26 6.47 -14.27 -1.81
CA TYR A 26 6.03 -15.67 -1.98
C TYR A 26 4.81 -15.83 -2.90
N ILE A 27 3.82 -14.93 -2.82
CA ILE A 27 2.54 -15.06 -3.53
C ILE A 27 2.63 -14.43 -4.94
N GLU A 28 3.29 -13.29 -5.06
CA GLU A 28 3.47 -12.61 -6.36
C GLU A 28 4.09 -13.50 -7.45
N PRO A 29 5.23 -14.20 -7.22
CA PRO A 29 5.81 -15.06 -8.26
C PRO A 29 4.88 -16.21 -8.66
N GLY A 30 4.13 -16.77 -7.71
CA GLY A 30 3.14 -17.82 -7.98
C GLY A 30 2.00 -17.33 -8.89
N MET A 31 1.52 -16.10 -8.69
CA MET A 31 0.49 -15.49 -9.54
C MET A 31 1.01 -15.19 -10.96
N GLN A 32 2.27 -14.78 -11.09
CA GLN A 32 2.90 -14.54 -12.39
C GLN A 32 3.11 -15.85 -13.18
N GLU A 33 3.44 -16.95 -12.49
CA GLU A 33 3.61 -18.27 -13.10
C GLU A 33 2.28 -18.90 -13.56
N LEU A 34 1.20 -18.71 -12.78
CA LEU A 34 -0.17 -19.03 -13.19
C LEU A 34 -0.60 -18.24 -14.43
N GLN A 35 -0.23 -16.97 -14.54
CA GLN A 35 -0.56 -16.15 -15.71
C GLN A 35 0.20 -16.64 -16.97
N GLY A 36 1.47 -17.00 -16.83
CA GLY A 36 2.30 -17.56 -17.91
C GLY A 36 1.91 -18.98 -18.34
N SER A 37 1.07 -19.70 -17.58
CA SER A 37 0.59 -21.04 -17.94
C SER A 37 -0.83 -21.03 -18.51
N VAL A 38 -1.68 -20.08 -18.12
CA VAL A 38 -3.09 -20.01 -18.55
C VAL A 38 -3.31 -19.06 -19.73
N LEU A 39 -2.57 -17.95 -19.85
CA LEU A 39 -2.83 -16.92 -20.87
C LEU A 39 -1.84 -16.88 -22.04
N CYS A 40 -0.57 -17.26 -21.85
CA CYS A 40 0.42 -17.27 -22.93
C CYS A 40 1.48 -18.37 -22.73
N LYS A 41 1.43 -19.41 -23.55
CA LYS A 41 2.43 -20.48 -23.62
C LYS A 41 3.80 -19.88 -23.99
N LYS A 42 4.72 -19.74 -23.03
CA LYS A 42 6.08 -19.19 -23.26
C LYS A 42 6.78 -19.94 -24.42
N PRO A 43 7.25 -19.27 -25.48
CA PRO A 43 8.20 -19.87 -26.40
C PRO A 43 9.57 -20.03 -25.70
N LYS A 44 10.15 -21.23 -25.81
CA LYS A 44 11.33 -21.68 -25.07
C LYS A 44 12.67 -21.01 -25.45
N ASN A 45 12.70 -20.05 -26.37
CA ASN A 45 13.96 -19.50 -26.86
C ASN A 45 14.18 -18.08 -26.37
N SER A 46 15.16 -17.98 -25.48
CA SER A 46 15.96 -16.83 -25.14
C SER A 46 16.21 -15.96 -26.38
N LEU A 47 15.64 -14.75 -26.37
CA LEU A 47 16.13 -13.50 -26.98
C LEU A 47 14.90 -12.63 -27.27
N GLN A 48 14.71 -11.65 -26.39
CA GLN A 48 14.03 -10.37 -26.60
C GLN A 48 13.02 -10.33 -27.77
N ARG A 49 11.74 -10.59 -27.47
CA ARG A 49 10.65 -10.04 -28.27
C ARG A 49 9.64 -9.38 -27.34
N THR A 50 9.52 -8.07 -27.51
CA THR A 50 8.44 -7.24 -27.00
C THR A 50 7.14 -7.67 -27.69
N ASP A 51 6.46 -8.65 -27.12
CA ASP A 51 5.17 -9.11 -27.64
C ASP A 51 4.07 -8.05 -27.38
N PRO A 52 3.16 -7.76 -28.32
CA PRO A 52 2.11 -6.75 -28.16
C PRO A 52 1.01 -7.13 -27.15
N CYS A 53 1.08 -8.32 -26.53
CA CYS A 53 0.34 -8.66 -25.31
C CYS A 53 0.87 -7.90 -24.06
N ASN A 54 1.99 -7.19 -24.19
CA ASN A 54 2.72 -6.55 -23.09
C ASN A 54 1.99 -5.40 -22.42
N GLY A 55 1.15 -4.60 -23.08
CA GLY A 55 0.60 -3.39 -22.45
C GLY A 55 -0.27 -3.70 -21.23
N ILE A 56 -1.26 -4.58 -21.42
CA ILE A 56 -2.18 -5.01 -20.36
C ILE A 56 -1.43 -5.91 -19.36
N GLN A 57 -0.61 -6.86 -19.83
CA GLN A 57 0.17 -7.73 -18.94
C GLN A 57 1.16 -6.96 -18.06
N MET A 58 1.80 -5.92 -18.59
CA MET A 58 2.72 -5.07 -17.83
C MET A 58 1.98 -4.28 -16.75
N ILE A 59 0.75 -3.82 -17.02
CA ILE A 59 -0.09 -3.18 -15.99
C ILE A 59 -0.53 -4.20 -14.94
N LEU A 60 -0.97 -5.40 -15.34
CA LEU A 60 -1.36 -6.45 -14.39
C LEU A 60 -0.18 -6.90 -13.52
N ALA A 61 0.97 -7.14 -14.12
CA ALA A 61 2.15 -7.64 -13.44
C ALA A 61 2.77 -6.59 -12.49
N ASN A 62 2.80 -5.32 -12.89
CA ASN A 62 3.44 -4.27 -12.07
C ASN A 62 2.52 -3.64 -11.02
N TYR A 63 1.20 -3.68 -11.20
CA TYR A 63 0.28 -3.01 -10.30
C TYR A 63 -0.72 -3.95 -9.65
N LEU A 64 -1.40 -4.79 -10.43
CA LEU A 64 -2.51 -5.60 -9.93
C LEU A 64 -2.03 -6.75 -9.03
N TYR A 65 -1.01 -7.48 -9.45
CA TYR A 65 -0.50 -8.64 -8.73
C TYR A 65 0.21 -8.32 -7.42
N PRO A 66 1.12 -7.33 -7.36
CA PRO A 66 1.72 -6.92 -6.10
C PRO A 66 0.66 -6.48 -5.09
N THR A 67 -0.35 -5.73 -5.56
CA THR A 67 -1.45 -5.24 -4.71
C THR A 67 -2.31 -6.38 -4.19
N LEU A 68 -2.69 -7.35 -5.04
CA LEU A 68 -3.48 -8.51 -4.62
C LEU A 68 -2.69 -9.42 -3.68
N ALA A 69 -1.41 -9.69 -3.97
CA ALA A 69 -0.53 -10.50 -3.14
C ALA A 69 -0.40 -9.90 -1.73
N ALA A 70 -0.13 -8.60 -1.64
CA ALA A 70 -0.08 -7.89 -0.37
C ALA A 70 -1.44 -7.88 0.36
N THR A 71 -2.54 -7.66 -0.36
CA THR A 71 -3.89 -7.63 0.23
C THR A 71 -4.29 -9.00 0.78
N ILE A 72 -4.05 -10.08 0.04
CA ILE A 72 -4.35 -11.45 0.48
C ILE A 72 -3.53 -11.82 1.71
N ALA A 73 -2.24 -11.45 1.74
CA ALA A 73 -1.37 -11.74 2.87
C ALA A 73 -1.74 -10.95 4.13
N THR A 74 -2.24 -9.72 3.98
CA THR A 74 -2.62 -8.86 5.11
C THR A 74 -4.07 -9.05 5.56
N LEU A 75 -4.96 -9.54 4.69
CA LEU A 75 -6.38 -9.78 4.98
C LEU A 75 -6.64 -10.56 6.27
N PRO A 76 -5.99 -11.72 6.55
CA PRO A 76 -6.29 -12.49 7.75
C PRO A 76 -5.94 -11.73 9.04
N ILE A 77 -4.86 -10.95 9.01
CA ILE A 77 -4.42 -10.15 10.16
C ILE A 77 -5.40 -8.99 10.39
N ILE A 78 -5.85 -8.34 9.31
CA ILE A 78 -6.84 -7.26 9.40
C ILE A 78 -8.17 -7.79 9.95
N LEU A 79 -8.63 -8.94 9.46
CA LEU A 79 -9.87 -9.58 9.92
C LEU A 79 -9.79 -9.98 11.40
N TRP A 80 -8.67 -10.54 11.84
CA TRP A 80 -8.49 -10.97 13.23
C TRP A 80 -8.46 -9.79 14.21
N HIS A 81 -7.73 -8.72 13.89
CA HIS A 81 -7.52 -7.61 14.83
C HIS A 81 -8.62 -6.54 14.77
N PHE A 82 -9.11 -6.21 13.58
CA PHE A 82 -10.07 -5.11 13.41
C PHE A 82 -11.51 -5.58 13.24
N GLY A 83 -11.73 -6.84 12.85
CA GLY A 83 -13.07 -7.43 12.68
C GLY A 83 -13.95 -6.74 11.62
N ARG A 84 -13.43 -5.73 10.92
CA ARG A 84 -14.13 -4.95 9.90
C ARG A 84 -13.22 -4.67 8.73
N VAL A 85 -13.73 -4.90 7.53
CA VAL A 85 -13.09 -4.52 6.26
C VAL A 85 -13.86 -3.34 5.70
N SER A 86 -13.25 -2.15 5.69
CA SER A 86 -13.86 -0.96 5.10
C SER A 86 -13.65 -0.99 3.58
N TRP A 87 -14.71 -1.28 2.84
CA TRP A 87 -14.72 -1.25 1.38
C TRP A 87 -14.50 0.15 0.79
N ILE A 88 -14.77 1.19 1.60
CA ILE A 88 -14.56 2.59 1.26
C ILE A 88 -13.10 3.01 1.49
N SER A 89 -12.31 2.22 2.24
CA SER A 89 -10.94 2.55 2.62
C SER A 89 -10.02 2.88 1.43
N PRO A 90 -10.04 2.17 0.28
CA PRO A 90 -9.19 2.51 -0.85
C PRO A 90 -9.48 3.91 -1.38
N LEU A 91 -10.75 4.31 -1.44
CA LEU A 91 -11.18 5.62 -1.92
C LEU A 91 -10.71 6.74 -0.98
N VAL A 92 -10.88 6.54 0.33
CA VAL A 92 -10.40 7.49 1.35
C VAL A 92 -8.87 7.62 1.30
N ASN A 93 -8.16 6.51 1.12
CA ASN A 93 -6.71 6.53 1.07
C ASN A 93 -6.19 7.33 -0.13
N VAL A 94 -6.82 7.21 -1.30
CA VAL A 94 -6.47 8.01 -2.49
C VAL A 94 -6.65 9.52 -2.25
N LEU A 95 -7.67 9.92 -1.49
CA LEU A 95 -7.92 11.33 -1.16
C LEU A 95 -6.98 11.85 -0.07
N VAL A 96 -6.65 11.02 0.91
CA VAL A 96 -5.88 11.41 2.10
C VAL A 96 -4.37 11.34 1.86
N LEU A 97 -3.87 10.27 1.22
CA LEU A 97 -2.43 10.01 1.07
C LEU A 97 -1.63 11.14 0.41
N PRO A 98 -2.11 11.87 -0.62
CA PRO A 98 -1.36 12.98 -1.20
C PRO A 98 -1.14 14.14 -0.21
N ILE A 99 -2.04 14.29 0.76
CA ILE A 99 -2.08 15.42 1.69
C ILE A 99 -1.26 15.12 2.94
N VAL A 100 -1.14 13.84 3.34
CA VAL A 100 -0.34 13.41 4.49
C VAL A 100 1.11 13.92 4.46
N PRO A 101 1.93 13.72 3.39
CA PRO A 101 3.30 14.20 3.38
C PRO A 101 3.38 15.73 3.40
N LEU A 102 2.39 16.42 2.81
CA LEU A 102 2.28 17.89 2.88
C LEU A 102 2.05 18.36 4.32
N ILE A 103 1.11 17.71 5.04
CA ILE A 103 0.86 17.97 6.47
C ILE A 103 2.11 17.68 7.30
N MET A 104 2.79 16.56 7.07
CA MET A 104 4.00 16.20 7.81
C MET A 104 5.11 17.24 7.61
N GLY A 105 5.32 17.71 6.38
CA GLY A 105 6.29 18.76 6.08
C GLY A 105 5.92 20.09 6.76
N MET A 106 4.65 20.48 6.68
CA MET A 106 4.15 21.67 7.35
C MET A 106 4.28 21.59 8.88
N CYS A 107 4.00 20.42 9.48
CA CYS A 107 4.23 20.16 10.89
C CYS A 107 5.70 20.30 11.27
N ALA A 108 6.63 19.78 10.47
CA ALA A 108 8.05 19.98 10.70
C ALA A 108 8.43 21.48 10.66
N LEU A 109 7.86 22.25 9.74
CA LEU A 109 8.09 23.70 9.66
C LEU A 109 7.52 24.48 10.85
N THR A 110 6.52 23.96 11.57
CA THR A 110 6.02 24.61 12.80
C THR A 110 7.07 24.69 13.90
N LEU A 111 8.08 23.81 13.92
CA LEU A 111 9.19 23.89 14.88
C LEU A 111 9.99 25.19 14.74
N ILE A 112 10.04 25.76 13.52
CA ILE A 112 10.80 26.98 13.21
C ILE A 112 9.86 28.18 13.12
N GLY A 113 8.74 28.03 12.39
CA GLY A 113 7.80 29.12 12.11
C GLY A 113 6.67 29.27 13.13
N GLY A 114 6.65 28.44 14.17
CA GLY A 114 5.74 28.54 15.31
C GLY A 114 4.27 28.62 14.91
N GLN A 115 3.54 29.51 15.59
CA GLN A 115 2.09 29.64 15.48
C GLN A 115 1.61 30.09 14.09
N VAL A 116 2.42 30.85 13.35
CA VAL A 116 2.07 31.35 12.01
C VAL A 116 1.95 30.20 11.02
N VAL A 117 2.91 29.28 11.03
CA VAL A 117 2.87 28.07 10.20
C VAL A 117 1.74 27.15 10.66
N ALA A 118 1.50 27.04 11.97
CA ALA A 118 0.41 26.22 12.51
C ALA A 118 -0.98 26.64 12.01
N TRP A 119 -1.24 27.95 11.89
CA TRP A 119 -2.47 28.46 11.28
C TRP A 119 -2.61 28.07 9.81
N LEU A 120 -1.50 28.06 9.06
CA LEU A 120 -1.50 27.63 7.66
C LEU A 120 -1.69 26.11 7.52
N THR A 121 -1.22 25.32 8.48
CA THR A 121 -1.41 23.86 8.52
C THR A 121 -2.84 23.46 8.90
N TYR A 122 -3.53 24.28 9.70
CA TYR A 122 -4.89 24.00 10.17
C TYR A 122 -5.92 23.65 9.07
N PRO A 123 -6.07 24.39 7.95
CA PRO A 123 -7.02 24.04 6.90
C PRO A 123 -6.73 22.69 6.23
N LEU A 124 -5.46 22.32 6.08
CA LEU A 124 -5.06 21.00 5.58
C LEU A 124 -5.49 19.87 6.53
N LEU A 125 -5.27 20.05 7.84
CA LEU A 125 -5.75 19.09 8.84
C LEU A 125 -7.29 19.03 8.85
N ALA A 126 -7.96 20.18 8.77
CA ALA A 126 -9.42 20.25 8.77
C ALA A 126 -10.01 19.48 7.58
N TYR A 127 -9.40 19.60 6.40
CA TYR A 127 -9.78 18.79 5.24
C TYR A 127 -9.64 17.29 5.52
N MET A 128 -8.49 16.86 6.05
CA MET A 128 -8.25 15.44 6.36
C MET A 128 -9.30 14.90 7.36
N VAL A 129 -9.59 15.66 8.43
CA VAL A 129 -10.60 15.27 9.43
C VAL A 129 -12.00 15.25 8.83
N TRP A 130 -12.34 16.20 7.96
CA TRP A 130 -13.62 16.24 7.27
C TRP A 130 -13.81 15.02 6.38
N VAL A 131 -12.78 14.64 5.59
CA VAL A 131 -12.81 13.41 4.79
C VAL A 131 -12.98 12.19 5.71
N ILE A 132 -12.21 12.07 6.79
CA ILE A 132 -12.34 10.91 7.68
C ILE A 132 -13.75 10.81 8.29
N LYS A 133 -14.34 11.91 8.76
CA LYS A 133 -15.69 11.92 9.34
C LYS A 133 -16.81 11.60 8.35
N LEU A 134 -16.60 11.87 7.06
CA LEU A 134 -17.61 11.63 6.03
C LEU A 134 -17.66 10.15 5.62
N TRP A 135 -16.57 9.41 5.85
CA TRP A 135 -16.35 8.08 5.29
C TRP A 135 -15.94 7.00 6.31
N GLY A 136 -15.67 7.35 7.57
CA GLY A 136 -15.25 6.45 8.66
C GLY A 136 -16.17 6.55 9.87
#